data_AF-A0A101HHU5-F1
#
_entry.id   AF-A0A101HHU5-F1
#
_cell.length_a   1.000
_cell.length_b   1.000
_cell.length_c   1.000
_cell.angle_alpha   90.00
_cell.angle_beta   90.00
_cell.angle_gamma   90.00
#
_symmetry.space_group_name_H-M   'P 1'
#
loop_
_entity.id
_entity.type
_entity.pdbx_description
1 polymer ?
#
loop_
_entity_poly.entity_id
_entity_poly.type
_entity_poly.pdbx_seq_one_letter_code
_entity_poly.pdbx_strand_id
1 'polypeptide(L)' 'MYSNKELQNRIARIKGQIEGVERMIDEQRDSLDIVQQIVAINSALKKVGIEILKDETS' A
#
# COMPACT_ATOMS: atom_id res chain seq x y z
N MET A 1 -1.46 -13.03 -16.19
CA MET A 1 -0.04 -12.86 -15.88
C MET A 1 0.25 -11.38 -15.73
N TYR A 2 0.67 -10.94 -14.55
CA TYR A 2 0.96 -9.52 -14.32
C TYR A 2 2.35 -9.18 -14.85
N SER A 3 2.53 -8.00 -15.41
CA SER A 3 3.90 -7.54 -15.67
C SER A 3 4.56 -7.21 -14.34
N ASN A 4 5.82 -7.63 -14.14
CA ASN A 4 6.64 -7.25 -12.98
C ASN A 4 6.59 -5.71 -12.75
N LYS A 5 6.46 -4.93 -13.83
CA LYS A 5 6.28 -3.48 -13.82
C LYS A 5 4.98 -3.01 -13.15
N GLU A 6 3.87 -3.73 -13.28
CA GLU A 6 2.59 -3.36 -12.65
C GLU A 6 2.63 -3.56 -11.14
N LEU A 7 3.22 -4.67 -10.69
CA LEU A 7 3.45 -4.93 -9.26
C LEU A 7 4.39 -3.88 -8.66
N GLN A 8 5.49 -3.56 -9.35
CA GLN A 8 6.40 -2.48 -8.97
C GLN A 8 5.68 -1.13 -8.85
N ASN A 9 4.80 -0.79 -9.80
CA ASN A 9 4.01 0.43 -9.73
C ASN A 9 3.02 0.45 -8.55
N ARG A 10 2.47 -0.69 -8.15
CA ARG A 10 1.59 -0.79 -6.96
C ARG A 10 2.40 -0.62 -5.68
N ILE A 11 3.54 -1.30 -5.57
CA ILE A 11 4.45 -1.16 -4.44
C ILE A 11 4.96 0.28 -4.32
N ALA A 12 5.33 0.93 -5.42
CA ALA A 12 5.77 2.33 -5.42
C ALA A 12 4.69 3.29 -4.88
N ARG A 13 3.42 3.06 -5.22
CA ARG A 13 2.30 3.85 -4.64
C ARG A 13 2.15 3.59 -3.15
N ILE A 14 2.21 2.34 -2.71
CA ILE A 14 2.13 1.97 -1.30
C ILE A 14 3.27 2.63 -0.51
N LYS A 15 4.49 2.64 -1.05
CA LYS A 15 5.62 3.35 -0.45
C LYS A 15 5.32 4.83 -0.23
N GLY A 16 4.79 5.52 -1.25
CA GLY A 16 4.39 6.93 -1.11
C GLY A 16 3.28 7.16 -0.08
N GLN A 17 2.39 6.19 0.12
CA GLN A 17 1.39 6.26 1.19
C GLN A 17 2.03 6.12 2.59
N ILE A 18 3.03 5.23 2.75
CA ILE A 18 3.79 5.08 3.99
C ILE A 18 4.54 6.38 4.32
N GLU A 19 5.24 6.97 3.34
CA GLU A 19 5.87 8.30 3.47
C GLU A 19 4.84 9.41 3.78
N GLY A 20 3.59 9.25 3.34
CA GLY A 20 2.47 10.10 3.73
C GLY A 20 2.13 9.97 5.21
N VAL A 21 2.02 8.74 5.72
CA VAL A 21 1.74 8.47 7.13
C VAL A 21 2.83 9.02 8.05
N GLU A 22 4.11 8.85 7.68
CA GLU A 22 5.24 9.42 8.41
C GLU A 22 5.09 10.95 8.58
N ARG A 23 4.80 11.67 7.48
CA ARG A 23 4.53 13.11 7.53
C ARG A 23 3.31 13.47 8.38
N MET A 24 2.24 12.67 8.32
CA MET A 24 1.06 12.91 9.15
C MET A 24 1.37 12.79 10.65
N ILE A 25 2.28 11.90 11.03
CA ILE A 25 2.75 11.77 12.42
C ILE A 25 3.57 13.00 12.80
N ASP A 26 4.51 13.42 11.96
CA ASP A 26 5.34 14.60 12.20
C ASP A 26 4.50 15.89 12.32
N GLU A 27 3.45 16.00 11.52
CA GLU A 27 2.47 17.10 11.54
C GLU A 27 1.44 16.99 12.69
N GLN A 28 1.53 15.97 13.54
CA GLN A 28 0.59 15.71 14.64
C GLN A 28 -0.88 15.69 14.19
N ARG A 29 -1.15 15.05 13.05
CA ARG A 29 -2.51 14.86 12.52
C ARG A 29 -3.36 14.00 13.46
N ASP A 30 -4.67 14.09 13.28
CA ASP A 30 -5.62 13.30 14.08
C ASP A 30 -5.34 11.79 13.97
N SER A 31 -5.43 11.11 15.11
CA SER A 31 -5.13 9.67 15.18
C SER A 31 -6.08 8.84 14.30
N LEU A 32 -7.34 9.25 14.16
CA LEU A 32 -8.31 8.58 13.29
C LEU A 32 -7.89 8.70 11.82
N ASP A 33 -7.45 9.88 11.38
CA ASP A 33 -6.97 10.10 10.01
C ASP A 33 -5.76 9.20 9.71
N ILE A 34 -4.80 9.12 10.64
CA ILE A 34 -3.62 8.27 10.51
C ILE A 34 -4.02 6.79 10.41
N VAL A 35 -4.91 6.32 11.29
CA VAL A 35 -5.40 4.94 11.27
C VAL A 35 -6.14 4.62 9.97
N GLN A 36 -6.93 5.55 9.42
CA GLN A 36 -7.59 5.37 8.14
C GLN A 36 -6.58 5.19 6.99
N GLN A 37 -5.49 5.95 6.97
CA GLN A 37 -4.43 5.77 5.98
C GLN A 37 -3.73 4.41 6.12
N ILE A 38 -3.45 3.97 7.34
CA ILE A 38 -2.87 2.66 7.61
C ILE A 38 -3.80 1.53 7.10
N VAL A 39 -5.11 1.65 7.32
CA VAL A 39 -6.10 0.68 6.80
C VAL A 39 -6.11 0.66 5.27
N ALA A 40 -5.99 1.82 4.62
CA ALA A 40 -5.91 1.91 3.16
C ALA A 40 -4.63 1.24 2.62
N ILE A 41 -3.48 1.47 3.27
CA ILE A 41 -2.20 0.82 2.96
C ILE A 41 -2.29 -0.70 3.08
N ASN A 42 -2.82 -1.20 4.20
CA ASN A 42 -2.99 -2.64 4.42
C ASN A 42 -3.90 -3.28 3.34
N SER A 43 -4.98 -2.59 2.96
CA SER A 43 -5.87 -3.05 1.90
C SER A 43 -5.17 -3.10 0.53
N ALA A 44 -4.30 -2.14 0.23
CA ALA A 44 -3.50 -2.12 -0.99
C ALA A 44 -2.46 -3.25 -1.01
N LEU A 45 -1.76 -3.48 0.10
CA LEU A 45 -0.80 -4.57 0.27
C LEU A 45 -1.47 -5.94 0.10
N LYS A 46 -2.63 -6.15 0.72
CA LYS A 46 -3.40 -7.40 0.56
C LYS A 46 -3.74 -7.67 -0.90
N LYS A 47 -4.13 -6.65 -1.66
CA LYS A 47 -4.39 -6.79 -3.10
C LYS A 47 -3.13 -7.21 -3.85
N VAL A 48 -1.99 -6.60 -3.57
CA VAL A 48 -0.71 -6.99 -4.20
C VAL A 48 -0.39 -8.47 -3.94
N GLY A 49 -0.52 -8.93 -2.70
CA GLY A 49 -0.28 -10.35 -2.36
C GLY A 49 -1.21 -11.31 -3.11
N ILE A 50 -2.50 -10.98 -3.25
CA ILE A 50 -3.47 -11.78 -4.01
C ILE A 50 -3.07 -11.86 -5.49
N GLU A 51 -2.66 -10.74 -6.10
CA GLU A 51 -2.26 -10.74 -7.50
C GLU A 51 -0.98 -11.58 -7.72
N ILE A 52 0.00 -11.54 -6.80
CA ILE A 52 1.18 -12.41 -6.89
C ILE A 52 0.79 -13.89 -6.82
N LEU A 53 -0.05 -14.28 -5.85
CA LEU A 53 -0.49 -15.68 -5.69
C LEU A 53 -1.25 -16.20 -6.92
N LYS A 54 -2.09 -15.36 -7.54
CA LYS A 54 -2.80 -15.73 -8.77
C LYS A 54 -1.84 -16.05 -9.92
N ASP A 55 -0.69 -15.37 -9.98
CA ASP A 55 0.33 -15.61 -11.00
C ASP A 55 1.03 -16.96 -10.81
N GLU A 56 1.27 -17.36 -9.55
CA GLU A 56 1.89 -18.66 -9.21
C GLU A 56 0.97 -19.87 -9.43
N THR A 57 -0.36 -19.66 -9.41
CA THR A 57 -1.35 -20.74 -9.50
C THR A 57 -1.96 -20.88 -10.91
N SER A 58 -1.60 -20.00 -11.85
CA SER A 58 -2.13 -19.97 -13.22
C SER A 58 -1.19 -20.59 -14.26
#